data_AF-A0A9P8IPA0-F1
#
_entry.id   AF-A0A9P8IPA0-F1
#
_cell.length_a   1.000
_cell.length_b   1.000
_cell.length_c   1.000
_cell.angle_alpha   90.00
_cell.angle_beta   90.00
_cell.angle_gamma   90.00
#
_symmetry.space_group_name_H-M   'P 1'
#
loop_
_entity.id
_entity.type
_entity.pdbx_description
1 polymer ?
#
loop_
_entity_poly.entity_id
_entity_poly.type
_entity_poly.pdbx_seq_one_letter_code
_entity_poly.pdbx_strand_id
1 'polypeptide(L)'
;MALESLDNGVVFWIASNGSPNDSVIAFLSTVLETLRREPNSTEAERETITAMLTARYIQFATPRLKKERGILNRSTRFCEAYLTANLDTIQTPGETEILLKRHLADQKLGVTALLDWLSQFSSATTDPLILCRAAYNARHAPQIATLEALQQELRVAPKGTAEAFRSVKHVIGRLAEKIRTPVNLVNDSRQLRPLLNSYEIRRVEAPVAAKMPMTDGLRNLDSILRRMLPAGDSRLKDMQAYLGQLDGSIRLEDAIRAMHDDDETNHGVHAEIQVLEDFHRNGRKFVGRDRYIACSKLACLCCRLYFKWHPGRFVEPESHQKSYLTWRPIDLPEGGESQHWPDQRRVLANISKELSNLVEEQIISQQQPAPWQPDSVTNITAVMGSVSLSEGGEAFESGDGQSNVTDSDSLAHLNDDETIDNTDDDSGDSYEESDGGVGLGD
;
A
#
# COMPACT_ATOMS: atom_id res chain seq x y z
N MET A 1 11.58 8.22 -4.51
CA MET A 1 12.65 9.22 -4.33
C MET A 1 13.99 8.50 -4.34
N ALA A 2 15.00 9.09 -4.97
CA ALA A 2 16.38 8.63 -4.90
C ALA A 2 17.35 9.81 -4.75
N LEU A 3 18.54 9.55 -4.21
CA LEU A 3 19.56 10.57 -3.98
C LEU A 3 20.74 10.37 -4.93
N GLU A 4 21.01 11.37 -5.77
CA GLU A 4 22.18 11.41 -6.63
C GLU A 4 23.29 12.26 -6.00
N SER A 5 24.51 11.74 -6.04
CA SER A 5 25.72 12.44 -5.61
C SER A 5 26.30 13.23 -6.77
N LEU A 6 26.48 14.53 -6.56
CA LEU A 6 27.25 15.42 -7.44
C LEU A 6 28.49 15.92 -6.71
N ASP A 7 29.46 16.46 -7.46
CA ASP A 7 30.71 16.97 -6.89
C ASP A 7 30.49 18.15 -5.91
N ASN A 8 29.38 18.86 -6.04
CA ASN A 8 29.03 20.06 -5.27
C ASN A 8 27.75 19.92 -4.42
N GLY A 9 27.17 18.73 -4.30
CA GLY A 9 25.94 18.55 -3.52
C GLY A 9 25.18 17.26 -3.82
N VAL A 10 23.93 17.22 -3.35
CA VAL A 10 23.02 16.07 -3.52
C VAL A 10 21.79 16.49 -4.32
N VAL A 11 21.35 15.66 -5.26
CA VAL A 11 20.07 15.86 -5.95
C VAL A 11 19.03 14.89 -5.40
N PHE A 12 17.92 15.44 -4.91
CA PHE A 12 16.73 14.70 -4.50
C PHE A 12 15.83 14.51 -5.73
N TRP A 13 15.83 13.30 -6.29
CA TRP A 13 14.98 12.93 -7.41
C TRP A 13 13.63 12.43 -6.91
N ILE A 14 12.56 13.12 -7.31
CA ILE A 14 11.19 12.83 -6.90
C ILE A 14 10.39 12.36 -8.11
N ALA A 15 9.55 11.34 -7.92
CA ALA A 15 8.64 10.83 -8.93
C ALA A 15 7.27 10.56 -8.29
N SER A 16 6.25 10.58 -9.11
CA SER A 16 4.91 10.06 -8.81
C SER A 16 4.43 9.23 -10.02
N ASN A 17 3.30 8.55 -9.93
CA ASN A 17 2.79 7.77 -11.07
C ASN A 17 2.53 8.67 -12.30
N GLY A 18 2.19 9.95 -12.08
CA GLY A 18 2.38 11.02 -13.07
C GLY A 18 3.57 11.93 -12.73
N SER A 19 3.88 12.93 -13.56
CA SER A 19 4.95 13.88 -13.25
C SER A 19 4.62 14.73 -12.02
N PRO A 20 5.54 14.87 -11.05
CA PRO A 20 5.36 15.80 -9.93
C PRO A 20 5.13 17.23 -10.42
N ASN A 21 4.02 17.85 -10.00
CA ASN A 21 3.72 19.24 -10.33
C ASN A 21 4.58 20.22 -9.50
N ASP A 22 4.58 21.48 -9.91
CA ASP A 22 5.41 22.53 -9.29
C ASP A 22 5.02 22.79 -7.82
N SER A 23 3.76 22.55 -7.45
CA SER A 23 3.29 22.70 -6.06
C SER A 23 3.97 21.70 -5.11
N VAL A 24 4.21 20.45 -5.57
CA VAL A 24 4.93 19.42 -4.82
C VAL A 24 6.38 19.85 -4.61
N ILE A 25 7.04 20.36 -5.65
CA ILE A 25 8.43 20.81 -5.59
C ILE A 25 8.56 22.02 -4.66
N ALA A 26 7.65 22.99 -4.75
CA ALA A 26 7.61 24.15 -3.87
C ALA A 26 7.38 23.77 -2.39
N PHE A 27 6.47 22.83 -2.15
CA PHE A 27 6.22 22.29 -0.81
C PHE A 27 7.49 21.64 -0.24
N LEU A 28 8.11 20.71 -0.97
CA LEU A 28 9.33 20.02 -0.55
C LEU A 28 10.49 21.00 -0.33
N SER A 29 10.67 21.98 -1.22
CA SER A 29 11.69 23.02 -1.10
C SER A 29 11.55 23.79 0.21
N THR A 30 10.31 24.16 0.57
CA THR A 30 10.04 24.88 1.82
C THR A 30 10.30 24.03 3.06
N VAL A 31 9.93 22.75 3.01
CA VAL A 31 10.17 21.81 4.10
C VAL A 31 11.67 21.60 4.30
N LEU A 32 12.42 21.29 3.25
CA LEU A 32 13.87 21.05 3.34
C LEU A 32 14.63 22.32 3.77
N GLU A 33 14.22 23.50 3.30
CA GLU A 33 14.85 24.76 3.70
C GLU A 33 14.61 25.08 5.17
N THR A 34 13.42 24.75 5.69
CA THR A 34 13.12 24.86 7.12
C THR A 34 14.06 23.97 7.95
N LEU A 35 14.25 22.72 7.53
CA LEU A 35 15.13 21.77 8.23
C LEU A 35 16.61 22.18 8.13
N ARG A 36 17.02 22.78 7.01
CA ARG A 36 18.40 23.25 6.80
C ARG A 36 18.80 24.39 7.73
N ARG A 37 17.89 25.34 7.98
CA ARG A 37 18.19 26.58 8.74
C ARG A 37 18.37 26.38 10.23
N GLU A 38 17.93 25.24 10.75
CA GLU A 38 17.74 25.01 12.18
C GLU A 38 18.61 23.83 12.69
N PRO A 39 19.95 23.86 12.50
CA PRO A 39 20.81 22.68 12.73
C PRO A 39 21.09 22.37 14.21
N ASN A 40 20.85 23.32 15.11
CA ASN A 40 21.24 23.23 16.54
C ASN A 40 20.07 23.56 17.50
N SER A 41 18.83 23.46 17.01
CA SER A 41 17.65 23.91 17.75
C SER A 41 17.51 23.21 19.11
N THR A 42 17.21 24.02 20.13
CA THR A 42 16.78 23.60 21.45
C THR A 42 15.48 22.77 21.39
N GLU A 43 15.10 22.11 22.47
CA GLU A 43 13.83 21.34 22.50
C GLU A 43 12.61 22.21 22.16
N ALA A 44 12.51 23.41 22.73
CA ALA A 44 11.40 24.32 22.48
C ALA A 44 11.33 24.78 21.00
N GLU A 45 12.49 25.03 20.38
CA GLU A 45 12.56 25.36 18.96
C GLU A 45 12.17 24.16 18.08
N ARG A 46 12.56 22.94 18.47
CA ARG A 46 12.13 21.71 17.78
C ARG A 46 10.63 21.50 17.83
N GLU A 47 10.01 21.71 18.98
CA GLU A 47 8.55 21.64 19.13
C GLU A 47 7.87 22.67 18.22
N THR A 48 8.43 23.88 18.13
CA THR A 48 7.92 24.95 17.27
C THR A 48 8.03 24.58 15.78
N ILE A 49 9.19 24.10 15.33
CA ILE A 49 9.41 23.65 13.94
C ILE A 49 8.47 22.48 13.62
N THR A 50 8.35 21.52 14.54
CA THR A 50 7.46 20.36 14.39
C THR A 50 6.00 20.81 14.23
N ALA A 51 5.53 21.74 15.06
CA ALA A 51 4.17 22.28 14.96
C ALA A 51 3.95 23.00 13.63
N MET A 52 4.91 23.81 13.19
CA MET A 52 4.86 24.50 11.90
C MET A 52 4.81 23.53 10.71
N LEU A 53 5.70 22.52 10.68
CA LEU A 53 5.73 21.51 9.63
C LEU A 53 4.47 20.64 9.64
N THR A 54 3.92 20.35 10.82
CA THR A 54 2.65 19.63 10.97
C THR A 54 1.50 20.42 10.35
N ALA A 55 1.36 21.71 10.67
CA ALA A 55 0.32 22.56 10.10
C ALA A 55 0.45 22.64 8.57
N ARG A 56 1.68 22.80 8.06
CA ARG A 56 1.96 22.84 6.62
C ARG A 56 1.64 21.53 5.93
N TYR A 57 2.00 20.39 6.52
CA TYR A 57 1.69 19.07 5.96
C TYR A 57 0.18 18.82 5.91
N ILE A 58 -0.54 19.14 6.99
CA ILE A 58 -2.01 19.01 7.03
C ILE A 58 -2.67 19.89 5.97
N GLN A 59 -2.21 21.13 5.82
CA GLN A 59 -2.72 22.03 4.79
C GLN A 59 -2.51 21.45 3.38
N PHE A 60 -1.29 21.00 3.08
CA PHE A 60 -0.96 20.37 1.81
C PHE A 60 -1.78 19.09 1.55
N ALA A 61 -2.02 18.29 2.59
CA ALA A 61 -2.78 17.04 2.53
C ALA A 61 -4.31 17.23 2.61
N THR A 62 -4.83 18.46 2.62
CA THR A 62 -6.26 18.73 2.82
C THR A 62 -7.19 17.93 1.91
N PRO A 63 -6.98 17.86 0.57
CA PRO A 63 -7.86 17.08 -0.31
C PRO A 63 -7.91 15.61 0.11
N ARG A 64 -6.76 15.06 0.50
CA ARG A 64 -6.64 13.67 0.93
C ARG A 64 -7.30 13.42 2.28
N LEU A 65 -7.11 14.35 3.23
CA LEU A 65 -7.71 14.28 4.56
C LEU A 65 -9.24 14.30 4.52
N LYS A 66 -9.85 15.00 3.55
CA LYS A 66 -11.31 14.96 3.34
C LYS A 66 -11.78 13.54 2.99
N LYS A 67 -11.08 12.85 2.08
CA LYS A 67 -11.38 11.45 1.69
C LYS A 67 -11.20 10.51 2.88
N GLU A 68 -10.06 10.58 3.56
CA GLU A 68 -9.75 9.75 4.73
C GLU A 68 -10.79 9.93 5.85
N ARG A 69 -11.19 11.18 6.15
CA ARG A 69 -12.26 11.48 7.10
C ARG A 69 -13.60 10.87 6.66
N GLY A 70 -13.94 10.96 5.38
CA GLY A 70 -15.16 10.35 4.85
C GLY A 70 -15.20 8.84 5.05
N ILE A 71 -14.08 8.16 4.79
CA ILE A 71 -13.94 6.72 5.02
C ILE A 71 -14.07 6.40 6.51
N LEU A 72 -13.33 7.12 7.37
CA LEU A 72 -13.37 6.90 8.82
C LEU A 72 -14.79 7.04 9.36
N ASN A 73 -15.49 8.11 8.99
CA ASN A 73 -16.86 8.33 9.46
C ASN A 73 -17.81 7.20 9.06
N ARG A 74 -17.73 6.71 7.82
CA ARG A 74 -18.58 5.60 7.35
C ARG A 74 -18.24 4.30 8.07
N SER A 75 -16.96 3.96 8.16
CA SER A 75 -16.52 2.73 8.81
C SER A 75 -16.80 2.73 10.31
N THR A 76 -16.56 3.85 11.00
CA THR A 76 -16.87 4.00 12.43
C THR A 76 -18.35 3.84 12.69
N ARG A 77 -19.23 4.51 11.94
CA ARG A 77 -20.69 4.38 12.09
C ARG A 77 -21.17 2.95 11.88
N PHE A 78 -20.60 2.25 10.89
CA PHE A 78 -20.90 0.84 10.66
C PHE A 78 -20.48 -0.01 11.85
N CYS A 79 -19.25 0.15 12.33
CA CYS A 79 -18.75 -0.59 13.49
C CYS A 79 -19.59 -0.31 14.75
N GLU A 80 -19.95 0.95 15.02
CA GLU A 80 -20.80 1.32 16.15
C GLU A 80 -22.18 0.66 16.07
N ALA A 81 -22.82 0.70 14.90
CA ALA A 81 -24.12 0.05 14.69
C ALA A 81 -24.03 -1.46 14.85
N TYR A 82 -23.00 -2.09 14.28
CA TYR A 82 -22.77 -3.53 14.39
C TYR A 82 -22.54 -3.96 15.83
N LEU A 83 -21.66 -3.27 16.55
CA LEU A 83 -21.36 -3.55 17.95
C LEU A 83 -22.61 -3.38 18.84
N THR A 84 -23.39 -2.32 18.61
CA THR A 84 -24.63 -2.07 19.37
C THR A 84 -25.68 -3.16 19.11
N ALA A 85 -25.84 -3.61 17.86
CA ALA A 85 -26.81 -4.65 17.51
C ALA A 85 -26.41 -6.05 18.03
N ASN A 86 -25.13 -6.27 18.34
CA ASN A 86 -24.58 -7.57 18.72
C ASN A 86 -23.93 -7.53 20.11
N LEU A 87 -24.36 -6.61 20.98
CA LEU A 87 -23.83 -6.43 22.34
C LEU A 87 -23.89 -7.73 23.17
N ASP A 88 -24.93 -8.55 22.98
CA ASP A 88 -25.17 -9.78 23.74
C ASP A 88 -24.55 -11.04 23.10
N THR A 89 -24.10 -10.95 21.84
CA THR A 89 -23.63 -12.10 21.05
C THR A 89 -22.13 -12.07 20.76
N ILE A 90 -21.50 -10.88 20.74
CA ILE A 90 -20.04 -10.76 20.62
C ILE A 90 -19.43 -11.07 22.00
N GLN A 91 -19.05 -12.33 22.18
CA GLN A 91 -18.05 -12.67 23.19
C GLN A 91 -16.74 -12.03 22.76
N THR A 92 -16.41 -10.86 23.30
CA THR A 92 -15.10 -10.27 23.03
C THR A 92 -14.00 -11.28 23.39
N PRO A 93 -12.89 -11.35 22.63
CA PRO A 93 -11.68 -12.07 23.03
C PRO A 93 -11.08 -11.38 24.26
N GLY A 94 -11.68 -11.73 25.38
CA GLY A 94 -11.44 -11.28 26.73
C GLY A 94 -11.90 -12.34 27.75
N GLU A 95 -12.72 -13.31 27.31
CA GLU A 95 -13.04 -14.53 28.06
C GLU A 95 -12.23 -15.76 27.63
N THR A 96 -11.52 -15.73 26.50
CA THR A 96 -10.59 -16.80 26.12
C THR A 96 -9.21 -16.54 26.73
N GLU A 97 -8.63 -17.62 27.27
CA GLU A 97 -7.53 -17.78 28.24
C GLU A 97 -6.20 -16.99 28.01
N ILE A 98 -6.08 -16.18 26.96
CA ILE A 98 -4.84 -15.47 26.60
C ILE A 98 -4.70 -14.10 27.32
N LEU A 99 -5.78 -13.52 27.86
CA LEU A 99 -5.73 -12.22 28.59
C LEU A 99 -6.01 -12.29 30.09
N LEU A 100 -6.18 -13.48 30.68
CA LEU A 100 -6.46 -13.61 32.11
C LEU A 100 -5.33 -13.03 33.00
N LYS A 101 -4.09 -12.92 32.49
CA LYS A 101 -2.96 -12.35 33.23
C LYS A 101 -2.90 -10.81 33.28
N ARG A 102 -3.76 -10.09 32.56
CA ARG A 102 -3.85 -8.61 32.63
C ARG A 102 -5.15 -8.11 33.29
N HIS A 103 -6.01 -9.03 33.71
CA HIS A 103 -7.40 -8.77 34.11
C HIS A 103 -7.61 -8.25 35.55
N LEU A 104 -6.63 -7.59 36.18
CA LEU A 104 -6.78 -7.19 37.60
C LEU A 104 -6.48 -5.72 37.94
N ALA A 105 -6.40 -4.81 36.97
CA ALA A 105 -6.19 -3.39 37.32
C ALA A 105 -7.08 -2.35 36.62
N ASP A 106 -7.53 -2.53 35.37
CA ASP A 106 -8.27 -1.47 34.68
C ASP A 106 -9.52 -1.98 33.97
N GLN A 107 -10.66 -1.44 34.41
CA GLN A 107 -12.03 -1.67 33.96
C GLN A 107 -12.31 -1.09 32.55
N LYS A 108 -11.38 -1.21 31.59
CA LYS A 108 -11.38 -0.51 30.29
C LYS A 108 -11.24 -1.40 29.04
N LEU A 109 -11.52 -2.70 29.14
CA LEU A 109 -11.62 -3.58 27.98
C LEU A 109 -13.07 -4.09 27.85
N GLY A 110 -13.61 -4.02 26.63
CA GLY A 110 -14.97 -4.47 26.30
C GLY A 110 -15.61 -3.66 25.18
N VAL A 111 -16.75 -4.14 24.66
CA VAL A 111 -17.49 -3.48 23.56
C VAL A 111 -17.85 -2.03 23.90
N THR A 112 -18.29 -1.75 25.13
CA THR A 112 -18.63 -0.39 25.58
C THR A 112 -17.43 0.56 25.54
N ALA A 113 -16.26 0.12 26.02
CA ALA A 113 -15.04 0.93 25.98
C ALA A 113 -14.53 1.15 24.54
N LEU A 114 -14.83 0.21 23.63
CA LEU A 114 -14.55 0.37 22.21
C LEU A 114 -15.51 1.38 21.56
N LEU A 115 -16.81 1.34 21.89
CA LEU A 115 -17.80 2.32 21.43
C LEU A 115 -17.45 3.75 21.90
N ASP A 116 -17.09 3.92 23.17
CA ASP A 116 -16.64 5.22 23.71
C ASP A 116 -15.40 5.73 22.98
N TRP A 117 -14.47 4.83 22.66
CA TRP A 117 -13.27 5.17 21.90
C TRP A 117 -13.56 5.56 20.45
N LEU A 118 -14.44 4.82 19.78
CA LEU A 118 -14.88 5.11 18.41
C LEU A 118 -15.57 6.47 18.30
N SER A 119 -16.35 6.85 19.32
CA SER A 119 -17.09 8.12 19.35
C SER A 119 -16.19 9.37 19.26
N GLN A 120 -14.90 9.25 19.63
CA GLN A 120 -13.92 10.34 19.55
C GLN A 120 -13.60 10.73 18.10
N PHE A 121 -13.89 9.84 17.14
CA PHE A 121 -13.69 10.06 15.70
C PHE A 121 -14.98 10.47 14.98
N SER A 122 -16.06 10.68 15.72
CA SER A 122 -17.36 11.04 15.14
C SER A 122 -17.32 12.37 14.38
N SER A 123 -18.31 12.55 13.50
CA SER A 123 -18.40 13.62 12.48
C SER A 123 -18.42 15.06 13.00
N ALA A 124 -18.42 15.28 14.32
CA ALA A 124 -18.47 16.62 14.92
C ALA A 124 -17.16 17.40 14.74
N THR A 125 -16.01 16.73 14.56
CA THR A 125 -14.72 17.40 14.44
C THR A 125 -14.45 17.82 12.98
N THR A 126 -14.63 19.11 12.68
CA THR A 126 -14.37 19.65 11.33
C THR A 126 -12.90 20.04 11.12
N ASP A 127 -12.15 20.30 12.19
CA ASP A 127 -10.74 20.67 12.16
C ASP A 127 -9.83 19.45 11.87
N PRO A 128 -9.11 19.42 10.73
CA PRO A 128 -8.22 18.33 10.38
C PRO A 128 -7.08 18.11 11.39
N LEU A 129 -6.59 19.16 12.06
CA LEU A 129 -5.50 19.05 13.04
C LEU A 129 -5.98 18.34 14.30
N ILE A 130 -7.17 18.69 14.80
CA ILE A 130 -7.76 18.03 15.97
C ILE A 130 -7.98 16.55 15.67
N LEU A 131 -8.52 16.23 14.49
CA LEU A 131 -8.72 14.84 14.05
C LEU A 131 -7.40 14.05 13.97
N CYS A 132 -6.37 14.62 13.33
CA CYS A 132 -5.06 13.97 13.24
C CYS A 132 -4.41 13.79 14.62
N ARG A 133 -4.59 14.74 15.54
CA ARG A 133 -4.09 14.64 16.93
C ARG A 133 -4.82 13.57 17.72
N ALA A 134 -6.15 13.49 17.60
CA ALA A 134 -6.95 12.44 18.23
C ALA A 134 -6.49 11.06 17.74
N ALA A 135 -6.34 10.88 16.43
CA ALA A 135 -5.83 9.65 15.84
C ALA A 135 -4.40 9.32 16.30
N TYR A 136 -3.53 10.32 16.37
CA TYR A 136 -2.17 10.16 16.89
C TYR A 136 -2.18 9.64 18.33
N ASN A 137 -2.96 10.23 19.22
CA ASN A 137 -3.03 9.80 20.62
C ASN A 137 -3.68 8.42 20.78
N ALA A 138 -4.69 8.12 19.98
CA ALA A 138 -5.46 6.89 20.05
C ALA A 138 -4.75 5.66 19.47
N ARG A 139 -3.69 5.83 18.66
CA ARG A 139 -3.03 4.71 17.95
C ARG A 139 -2.42 3.63 18.84
N HIS A 140 -2.13 3.96 20.11
CA HIS A 140 -1.59 3.02 21.10
C HIS A 140 -2.63 2.62 22.15
N ALA A 141 -3.89 3.00 21.95
CA ALA A 141 -4.96 2.67 22.87
C ALA A 141 -5.22 1.14 22.82
N PRO A 142 -5.54 0.49 23.95
CA PRO A 142 -5.85 -0.94 24.00
C PRO A 142 -6.95 -1.37 23.01
N GLN A 143 -7.85 -0.44 22.68
CA GLN A 143 -8.93 -0.63 21.71
C GLN A 143 -8.44 -1.00 20.31
N ILE A 144 -7.22 -0.61 19.91
CA ILE A 144 -6.64 -1.03 18.62
C ILE A 144 -6.43 -2.55 18.61
N ALA A 145 -5.95 -3.13 19.71
CA ALA A 145 -5.81 -4.59 19.82
C ALA A 145 -7.17 -5.28 19.86
N THR A 146 -8.17 -4.67 20.52
CA THR A 146 -9.55 -5.19 20.51
C THR A 146 -10.15 -5.19 19.09
N LEU A 147 -9.92 -4.14 18.29
CA LEU A 147 -10.34 -4.08 16.89
C LEU A 147 -9.70 -5.19 16.05
N GLU A 148 -8.40 -5.44 16.26
CA GLU A 148 -7.68 -6.50 15.54
C GLU A 148 -8.22 -7.88 15.88
N ALA A 149 -8.49 -8.14 17.16
CA ALA A 149 -9.02 -9.42 17.60
C ALA A 149 -10.43 -9.67 17.04
N LEU A 150 -11.31 -8.66 17.11
CA LEU A 150 -12.64 -8.72 16.47
C LEU A 150 -12.54 -8.93 14.95
N GLN A 151 -11.58 -8.28 14.29
CA GLN A 151 -11.36 -8.48 12.86
C GLN A 151 -11.02 -9.94 12.52
N GLN A 152 -10.27 -10.64 13.37
CA GLN A 152 -9.93 -12.05 13.16
C GLN A 152 -11.15 -12.96 13.34
N GLU A 153 -11.96 -12.71 14.37
CA GLU A 153 -13.18 -13.47 14.65
C GLU A 153 -14.24 -13.27 13.57
N LEU A 154 -14.36 -12.04 13.05
CA LEU A 154 -15.33 -11.68 12.02
C LEU A 154 -14.95 -12.13 10.61
N ARG A 155 -13.87 -12.92 10.45
CA ARG A 155 -13.51 -13.51 9.14
C ARG A 155 -14.60 -14.45 8.60
N VAL A 156 -15.40 -15.04 9.48
CA VAL A 156 -16.52 -15.93 9.12
C VAL A 156 -17.87 -15.20 9.11
N ALA A 157 -17.89 -13.90 9.43
CA ALA A 157 -19.10 -13.08 9.46
C ALA A 157 -19.54 -12.66 8.03
N PRO A 158 -20.73 -12.05 7.86
CA PRO A 158 -21.16 -11.55 6.57
C PRO A 158 -20.11 -10.65 5.91
N LYS A 159 -19.96 -10.82 4.58
CA LYS A 159 -19.00 -10.07 3.74
C LYS A 159 -19.06 -8.57 4.03
N GLY A 160 -17.90 -7.92 4.19
CA GLY A 160 -17.80 -6.48 4.44
C GLY A 160 -17.69 -6.09 5.91
N THR A 161 -18.02 -6.99 6.84
CA THR A 161 -18.01 -6.68 8.27
C THR A 161 -16.58 -6.49 8.77
N ALA A 162 -15.70 -7.47 8.55
CA ALA A 162 -14.28 -7.37 8.92
C ALA A 162 -13.56 -6.20 8.21
N GLU A 163 -14.01 -5.85 7.01
CA GLU A 163 -13.48 -4.73 6.20
C GLU A 163 -13.69 -3.38 6.85
N ALA A 164 -14.86 -3.15 7.49
CA ALA A 164 -15.13 -1.91 8.19
C ALA A 164 -14.17 -1.71 9.38
N PHE A 165 -13.98 -2.75 10.22
CA PHE A 165 -13.05 -2.71 11.34
C PHE A 165 -11.60 -2.51 10.88
N ARG A 166 -11.19 -3.22 9.82
CA ARG A 166 -9.88 -3.05 9.17
C ARG A 166 -9.69 -1.61 8.68
N SER A 167 -10.72 -1.02 8.09
CA SER A 167 -10.70 0.34 7.56
C SER A 167 -10.53 1.39 8.67
N VAL A 168 -11.22 1.24 9.81
CA VAL A 168 -11.05 2.14 10.97
C VAL A 168 -9.60 2.16 11.43
N LYS A 169 -9.02 0.99 11.72
CA LYS A 169 -7.61 0.86 12.15
C LYS A 169 -6.68 1.50 11.11
N HIS A 170 -6.88 1.16 9.84
CA HIS A 170 -6.04 1.66 8.75
C HIS A 170 -6.09 3.19 8.65
N VAL A 171 -7.28 3.79 8.64
CA VAL A 171 -7.42 5.24 8.49
C VAL A 171 -6.89 6.00 9.72
N ILE A 172 -7.11 5.50 10.93
CA ILE A 172 -6.52 6.08 12.15
C ILE A 172 -5.00 6.15 12.02
N GLY A 173 -4.38 5.12 11.48
CA GLY A 173 -2.93 5.12 11.22
C GLY A 173 -2.47 6.16 10.22
N ARG A 174 -3.24 6.38 9.14
CA ARG A 174 -2.93 7.40 8.12
C ARG A 174 -3.07 8.83 8.66
N LEU A 175 -4.08 9.06 9.50
CA LEU A 175 -4.30 10.34 10.18
C LEU A 175 -3.20 10.61 11.21
N ALA A 176 -2.83 9.60 12.01
CA ALA A 176 -1.74 9.69 12.98
C ALA A 176 -0.39 9.99 12.30
N GLU A 177 -0.17 9.45 11.10
CA GLU A 177 1.03 9.69 10.29
C GLU A 177 1.25 11.18 10.00
N LYS A 178 0.18 11.99 9.91
CA LYS A 178 0.29 13.44 9.65
C LYS A 178 0.94 14.21 10.79
N ILE A 179 0.92 13.64 11.99
CA ILE A 179 1.66 14.15 13.15
C ILE A 179 3.04 13.49 13.27
N ARG A 180 3.11 12.18 13.05
CA ARG A 180 4.35 11.40 13.20
C ARG A 180 5.44 11.79 12.19
N THR A 181 5.08 12.00 10.93
CA THR A 181 6.04 12.29 9.86
C THR A 181 6.82 13.59 10.13
N PRO A 182 6.18 14.73 10.46
CA PRO A 182 6.91 15.94 10.86
C PRO A 182 7.84 15.73 12.07
N VAL A 183 7.40 15.00 13.10
CA VAL A 183 8.21 14.68 14.29
C VAL A 183 9.47 13.91 13.89
N ASN A 184 9.30 12.83 13.13
CA ASN A 184 10.41 12.02 12.65
C ASN A 184 11.34 12.82 11.76
N LEU A 185 10.79 13.61 10.84
CA LEU A 185 11.57 14.43 9.91
C LEU A 185 12.47 15.44 10.63
N VAL A 186 11.96 16.10 11.68
CA VAL A 186 12.76 17.03 12.50
C VAL A 186 13.88 16.27 13.23
N ASN A 187 13.57 15.10 13.82
CA ASN A 187 14.56 14.29 14.52
C ASN A 187 15.65 13.74 13.58
N ASP A 188 15.25 13.22 12.41
CA ASP A 188 16.12 12.59 11.42
C ASP A 188 17.00 13.62 10.69
N SER A 189 16.50 14.84 10.49
CA SER A 189 17.25 15.92 9.83
C SER A 189 18.59 16.22 10.50
N ARG A 190 18.72 15.98 11.81
CA ARG A 190 19.98 16.12 12.56
C ARG A 190 21.03 15.13 12.11
N GLN A 191 20.64 13.88 11.85
CA GLN A 191 21.53 12.81 11.42
C GLN A 191 21.86 12.95 9.93
N LEU A 192 20.90 13.43 9.14
CA LEU A 192 21.01 13.58 7.69
C LEU A 192 21.51 14.95 7.25
N ARG A 193 21.99 15.79 8.18
CA ARG A 193 22.47 17.15 7.93
C ARG A 193 23.42 17.29 6.74
N PRO A 194 24.41 16.40 6.52
CA PRO A 194 25.31 16.53 5.37
C PRO A 194 24.59 16.57 4.02
N LEU A 195 23.42 15.91 3.91
CA LEU A 195 22.60 15.88 2.70
C LEU A 195 21.86 17.20 2.47
N LEU A 196 21.67 18.02 3.51
CA LEU A 196 20.92 19.28 3.46
C LEU A 196 21.82 20.51 3.30
N ASN A 197 23.15 20.36 3.35
CA ASN A 197 24.09 21.48 3.25
C ASN A 197 24.08 22.14 1.86
N SER A 198 24.05 21.32 0.81
CA SER A 198 23.98 21.72 -0.59
C SER A 198 23.14 20.70 -1.34
N TYR A 199 21.93 21.09 -1.72
CA TYR A 199 21.02 20.19 -2.40
C TYR A 199 20.22 20.86 -3.51
N GLU A 200 19.74 20.04 -4.43
CA GLU A 200 18.76 20.41 -5.45
C GLU A 200 17.61 19.40 -5.41
N ILE A 201 16.39 19.85 -5.72
CA ILE A 201 15.24 18.97 -5.91
C ILE A 201 14.94 18.92 -7.40
N ARG A 202 14.88 17.72 -7.96
CA ARG A 202 14.49 17.49 -9.35
C ARG A 202 13.36 16.50 -9.45
N ARG A 203 12.52 16.66 -10.46
CA ARG A 203 11.49 15.69 -10.80
C ARG A 203 12.00 14.73 -11.86
N VAL A 204 11.61 13.48 -11.74
CA VAL A 204 11.63 12.51 -12.83
C VAL A 204 10.33 12.72 -13.60
N GLU A 205 10.44 12.97 -14.90
CA GLU A 205 9.26 13.07 -15.76
C GLU A 205 8.66 11.67 -15.97
N ALA A 206 7.34 11.58 -15.87
CA ALA A 206 6.64 10.33 -16.11
C ALA A 206 6.86 9.91 -17.57
N PRO A 207 7.47 8.74 -17.81
CA PRO A 207 7.71 8.25 -19.16
C PRO A 207 6.40 7.74 -19.78
N VAL A 208 6.38 7.69 -21.11
CA VAL A 208 5.28 7.05 -21.83
C VAL A 208 5.26 5.56 -21.48
N ALA A 209 4.08 5.06 -21.11
CA ALA A 209 3.85 3.64 -20.86
C ALA A 209 3.79 2.84 -22.17
N ALA A 210 4.39 1.65 -22.17
CA ALA A 210 4.33 0.75 -23.31
C ALA A 210 2.89 0.40 -23.64
N LYS A 211 2.55 0.44 -24.94
CA LYS A 211 1.21 0.09 -25.41
C LYS A 211 0.90 -1.37 -25.15
N MET A 212 -0.38 -1.64 -24.93
CA MET A 212 -0.85 -3.01 -24.88
C MET A 212 -0.64 -3.66 -26.25
N PRO A 213 -0.11 -4.90 -26.33
CA PRO A 213 0.03 -5.57 -27.61
C PRO A 213 -1.33 -5.79 -28.27
N MET A 214 -1.39 -5.91 -29.60
CA MET A 214 -2.63 -6.28 -30.29
C MET A 214 -3.06 -7.72 -29.94
N THR A 215 -4.37 -7.97 -29.94
CA THR A 215 -4.94 -9.30 -29.74
C THR A 215 -4.52 -10.23 -30.89
N ASP A 216 -3.93 -11.37 -30.56
CA ASP A 216 -3.43 -12.37 -31.53
C ASP A 216 -4.30 -13.65 -31.53
N GLY A 217 -5.44 -13.63 -30.85
CA GLY A 217 -6.31 -14.79 -30.63
C GLY A 217 -5.78 -15.81 -29.61
N LEU A 218 -4.57 -15.62 -29.07
CA LEU A 218 -3.91 -16.54 -28.13
C LEU A 218 -4.09 -16.11 -26.65
N ARG A 219 -5.10 -15.28 -26.39
CA ARG A 219 -5.43 -14.73 -25.06
C ARG A 219 -6.52 -15.51 -24.32
N ASN A 220 -6.88 -16.69 -24.83
CA ASN A 220 -7.76 -17.63 -24.14
C ASN A 220 -6.99 -18.41 -23.05
N LEU A 221 -7.72 -19.00 -22.10
CA LEU A 221 -7.11 -19.68 -20.95
C LEU A 221 -6.24 -20.87 -21.36
N ASP A 222 -6.64 -21.63 -22.38
CA ASP A 222 -5.87 -22.77 -22.92
C ASP A 222 -4.50 -22.30 -23.45
N SER A 223 -4.49 -21.22 -24.24
CA SER A 223 -3.28 -20.66 -24.85
C SER A 223 -2.36 -19.98 -23.82
N ILE A 224 -2.93 -19.37 -22.78
CA ILE A 224 -2.15 -18.84 -21.65
C ILE A 224 -1.46 -19.99 -20.91
N LEU A 225 -2.22 -21.03 -20.54
CA LEU A 225 -1.70 -22.17 -19.79
C LEU A 225 -0.61 -22.92 -20.56
N ARG A 226 -0.75 -23.11 -21.87
CA ARG A 226 0.28 -23.72 -22.73
C ARG A 226 1.59 -22.93 -22.77
N ARG A 227 1.54 -21.60 -22.56
CA ARG A 227 2.73 -20.75 -22.52
C ARG A 227 3.38 -20.72 -21.14
N MET A 228 2.60 -20.93 -20.09
CA MET A 228 3.11 -21.03 -18.72
C MET A 228 3.88 -22.33 -18.51
N LEU A 229 3.37 -23.45 -19.06
CA LEU A 229 3.94 -24.78 -18.85
C LEU A 229 5.01 -25.15 -19.90
N PRO A 230 5.97 -26.02 -19.53
CA PRO A 230 6.87 -26.65 -20.49
C PRO A 230 6.13 -27.42 -21.58
N ALA A 231 6.72 -27.49 -22.78
CA ALA A 231 6.15 -28.26 -23.87
C ALA A 231 6.02 -29.74 -23.49
N GLY A 232 4.81 -30.29 -23.63
CA GLY A 232 4.51 -31.70 -23.32
C GLY A 232 4.32 -32.00 -21.84
N ASP A 233 4.10 -30.98 -20.99
CA ASP A 233 3.82 -31.18 -19.57
C ASP A 233 2.58 -32.07 -19.36
N SER A 234 2.74 -33.13 -18.57
CA SER A 234 1.67 -34.11 -18.29
C SER A 234 0.50 -33.50 -17.52
N ARG A 235 0.72 -32.41 -16.78
CA ARG A 235 -0.27 -31.73 -15.94
C ARG A 235 -1.21 -30.83 -16.74
N LEU A 236 -0.89 -30.55 -18.00
CA LEU A 236 -1.64 -29.63 -18.85
C LEU A 236 -3.14 -29.98 -18.90
N LYS A 237 -3.48 -31.26 -19.07
CA LYS A 237 -4.89 -31.69 -19.15
C LYS A 237 -5.67 -31.43 -17.87
N ASP A 238 -5.06 -31.70 -16.72
CA ASP A 238 -5.71 -31.54 -15.42
C ASP A 238 -5.91 -30.06 -15.09
N MET A 239 -4.89 -29.23 -15.38
CA MET A 239 -4.99 -27.78 -15.22
C MET A 239 -6.02 -27.15 -16.18
N GLN A 240 -6.14 -27.66 -17.40
CA GLN A 240 -7.19 -27.23 -18.35
C GLN A 240 -8.59 -27.55 -17.83
N ALA A 241 -8.79 -28.76 -17.28
CA ALA A 241 -10.07 -29.14 -16.71
C ALA A 241 -10.45 -28.26 -15.51
N TYR A 242 -9.50 -27.99 -14.61
CA TYR A 242 -9.72 -27.10 -13.46
C TYR A 242 -10.05 -25.67 -13.88
N LEU A 243 -9.27 -25.09 -14.80
CA LEU A 243 -9.55 -23.74 -15.31
C LEU A 243 -10.89 -23.65 -16.04
N GLY A 244 -11.29 -24.70 -16.77
CA GLY A 244 -12.61 -24.74 -17.42
C GLY A 244 -13.77 -24.74 -16.42
N GLN A 245 -13.61 -25.41 -15.27
CA GLN A 245 -14.61 -25.35 -14.19
C GLN A 245 -14.66 -23.95 -13.56
N LEU A 246 -13.49 -23.35 -13.30
CA LEU A 246 -13.40 -22.01 -12.73
C LEU A 246 -14.01 -20.98 -13.68
N ASP A 247 -13.65 -21.00 -14.96
CA ASP A 247 -14.16 -20.08 -15.98
C ASP A 247 -15.69 -20.14 -16.11
N GLY A 248 -16.29 -21.34 -16.06
CA GLY A 248 -17.74 -21.49 -16.05
C GLY A 248 -18.43 -20.78 -14.87
N SER A 249 -17.72 -20.62 -13.73
CA SER A 249 -18.26 -19.98 -12.53
C SER A 249 -18.02 -18.47 -12.44
N ILE A 250 -16.90 -17.96 -12.99
CA ILE A 250 -16.49 -16.55 -12.84
C ILE A 250 -16.24 -15.82 -14.16
N ARG A 251 -16.45 -16.48 -15.32
CA ARG A 251 -16.24 -15.93 -16.67
C ARG A 251 -14.87 -15.24 -16.82
N LEU A 252 -13.83 -15.92 -16.36
CA LEU A 252 -12.46 -15.41 -16.31
C LEU A 252 -11.91 -15.06 -17.69
N GLU A 253 -12.20 -15.87 -18.70
CA GLU A 253 -11.76 -15.61 -20.07
C GLU A 253 -12.40 -14.35 -20.66
N ASP A 254 -13.68 -14.11 -20.40
CA ASP A 254 -14.37 -12.90 -20.81
C ASP A 254 -13.79 -11.67 -20.09
N ALA A 255 -13.50 -11.79 -18.79
CA ALA A 255 -12.82 -10.73 -18.05
C ALA A 255 -11.42 -10.42 -18.62
N ILE A 256 -10.66 -11.46 -19.00
CA ILE A 256 -9.36 -11.29 -19.67
C ILE A 256 -9.51 -10.56 -21.01
N ARG A 257 -10.54 -10.89 -21.80
CA ARG A 257 -10.80 -10.21 -23.07
C ARG A 257 -11.19 -8.76 -22.86
N ALA A 258 -12.13 -8.48 -21.97
CA ALA A 258 -12.59 -7.13 -21.65
C ALA A 258 -11.45 -6.20 -21.21
N MET A 259 -10.49 -6.71 -20.40
CA MET A 259 -9.30 -5.94 -20.01
C MET A 259 -8.43 -5.47 -21.19
N HIS A 260 -8.51 -6.11 -22.35
CA HIS A 260 -7.74 -5.72 -23.53
C HIS A 260 -8.50 -4.81 -24.48
N ASP A 261 -9.83 -4.77 -24.37
CA ASP A 261 -10.69 -3.90 -25.17
C ASP A 261 -10.88 -2.52 -24.51
N ASP A 262 -10.48 -2.39 -23.24
CA ASP A 262 -10.52 -1.16 -22.46
C ASP A 262 -9.27 -0.29 -22.73
N ASP A 263 -9.31 0.45 -23.83
CA ASP A 263 -8.33 1.50 -24.17
C ASP A 263 -8.45 2.75 -23.28
N GLU A 264 -9.49 2.85 -22.42
CA GLU A 264 -9.74 4.02 -21.56
C GLU A 264 -9.03 3.94 -20.20
N THR A 265 -8.58 2.74 -19.80
CA THR A 265 -7.82 2.59 -18.55
C THR A 265 -6.48 3.33 -18.56
N ASN A 266 -6.24 4.10 -17.49
CA ASN A 266 -5.04 4.93 -17.33
C ASN A 266 -3.80 4.05 -17.04
N HIS A 267 -3.24 3.48 -18.10
CA HIS A 267 -2.04 2.67 -18.07
C HIS A 267 -0.81 3.52 -17.73
N GLY A 268 -0.02 3.08 -16.76
CA GLY A 268 1.06 3.89 -16.21
C GLY A 268 2.31 3.10 -15.86
N VAL A 269 3.46 3.76 -16.01
CA VAL A 269 4.71 3.32 -15.40
C VAL A 269 4.71 3.81 -13.96
N HIS A 270 4.77 2.88 -13.01
CA HIS A 270 4.80 3.23 -11.59
C HIS A 270 6.08 4.01 -11.22
N ALA A 271 5.95 4.95 -10.28
CA ALA A 271 7.02 5.87 -9.86
C ALA A 271 8.34 5.16 -9.49
N GLU A 272 8.26 3.98 -8.88
CA GLU A 272 9.43 3.16 -8.51
C GLU A 272 10.27 2.80 -9.73
N ILE A 273 9.62 2.39 -10.83
CA ILE A 273 10.25 2.04 -12.09
C ILE A 273 10.79 3.29 -12.80
N GLN A 274 10.05 4.40 -12.74
CA GLN A 274 10.50 5.66 -13.34
C GLN A 274 11.86 6.09 -12.78
N VAL A 275 12.01 6.10 -11.45
CA VAL A 275 13.28 6.48 -10.80
C VAL A 275 14.38 5.46 -11.09
N LEU A 276 14.05 4.17 -11.05
CA LEU A 276 15.00 3.10 -11.33
C LEU A 276 15.59 3.22 -12.73
N GLU A 277 14.74 3.40 -13.73
CA GLU A 277 15.15 3.51 -15.13
C GLU A 277 15.87 4.83 -15.40
N ASP A 278 15.41 5.95 -14.83
CA ASP A 278 16.09 7.24 -14.96
C ASP A 278 17.52 7.20 -14.40
N PHE A 279 17.73 6.55 -13.25
CA PHE A 279 19.07 6.37 -12.70
C PHE A 279 19.92 5.42 -13.53
N HIS A 280 19.34 4.31 -14.01
CA HIS A 280 20.08 3.32 -14.78
C HIS A 280 20.52 3.85 -16.14
N ARG A 281 19.58 4.40 -16.92
CA ARG A 281 19.80 4.86 -18.29
C ARG A 281 20.74 6.06 -18.36
N ASN A 282 20.65 6.96 -17.37
CA ASN A 282 21.51 8.15 -17.31
C ASN A 282 22.81 7.92 -16.52
N GLY A 283 23.08 6.70 -16.03
CA GLY A 283 24.31 6.39 -15.30
C GLY A 283 24.50 7.20 -14.02
N ARG A 284 23.39 7.56 -13.34
CA ARG A 284 23.42 8.42 -12.14
C ARG A 284 24.12 7.73 -10.98
N LYS A 285 24.86 8.51 -10.20
CA LYS A 285 25.64 8.01 -9.06
C LYS A 285 24.84 8.17 -7.77
N PHE A 286 24.47 7.07 -7.13
CA PHE A 286 23.81 7.12 -5.83
C PHE A 286 24.71 7.68 -4.73
N VAL A 287 24.13 8.49 -3.83
CA VAL A 287 24.78 8.90 -2.59
C VAL A 287 25.18 7.67 -1.78
N GLY A 288 26.40 7.65 -1.26
CA GLY A 288 26.91 6.52 -0.46
C GLY A 288 27.04 5.20 -1.24
N ARG A 289 26.88 5.20 -2.57
CA ARG A 289 26.73 4.00 -3.41
C ARG A 289 25.54 3.13 -3.01
N ASP A 290 24.57 3.70 -2.29
CA ASP A 290 23.37 3.01 -1.86
C ASP A 290 22.29 3.11 -2.93
N ARG A 291 22.03 2.01 -3.65
CA ARG A 291 21.06 1.94 -4.75
C ARG A 291 19.61 1.80 -4.25
N TYR A 292 19.34 2.36 -3.08
CA TYR A 292 18.02 2.39 -2.47
C TYR A 292 17.14 3.47 -3.11
N ILE A 293 15.90 3.10 -3.40
CA ILE A 293 14.86 4.00 -3.90
C ILE A 293 13.75 4.03 -2.85
N ALA A 294 13.63 5.15 -2.15
CA ALA A 294 12.63 5.34 -1.12
C ALA A 294 11.24 5.52 -1.75
N CYS A 295 10.27 4.73 -1.29
CA CYS A 295 8.90 4.76 -1.76
C CYS A 295 7.97 5.18 -0.60
N SER A 296 6.92 5.96 -0.89
CA SER A 296 5.94 6.36 0.14
C SER A 296 4.97 5.23 0.51
N LYS A 297 4.92 4.18 -0.31
CA LYS A 297 4.14 2.96 -0.14
C LYS A 297 5.03 1.75 -0.45
N LEU A 298 4.60 0.57 -0.03
CA LEU A 298 5.22 -0.67 -0.48
C LEU A 298 5.08 -0.77 -2.00
N ALA A 299 6.05 -1.40 -2.66
CA ALA A 299 6.01 -1.59 -4.10
C ALA A 299 4.92 -2.60 -4.49
N CYS A 300 4.36 -2.46 -5.69
CA CYS A 300 3.50 -3.51 -6.23
C CYS A 300 4.29 -4.77 -6.60
N LEU A 301 3.59 -5.89 -6.84
CA LEU A 301 4.25 -7.15 -7.20
C LEU A 301 5.13 -6.99 -8.45
N CYS A 302 4.58 -6.35 -9.49
CA CYS A 302 5.31 -6.10 -10.73
C CYS A 302 6.54 -5.20 -10.50
N CYS A 303 6.42 -4.14 -9.70
CA CYS A 303 7.56 -3.27 -9.36
C CYS A 303 8.67 -4.05 -8.62
N ARG A 304 8.31 -4.84 -7.61
CA ARG A 304 9.28 -5.65 -6.87
C ARG A 304 10.02 -6.63 -7.79
N LEU A 305 9.29 -7.38 -8.61
CA LEU A 305 9.89 -8.33 -9.55
C LEU A 305 10.76 -7.62 -10.60
N TYR A 306 10.37 -6.41 -11.03
CA TYR A 306 11.19 -5.60 -11.93
C TYR A 306 12.53 -5.26 -11.28
N PHE A 307 12.52 -4.74 -10.05
CA PHE A 307 13.75 -4.45 -9.29
C PHE A 307 14.64 -5.69 -9.14
N LYS A 308 14.04 -6.84 -8.78
CA LYS A 308 14.74 -8.12 -8.61
C LYS A 308 15.51 -8.55 -9.86
N TRP A 309 14.89 -8.41 -11.04
CA TRP A 309 15.46 -8.90 -12.30
C TRP A 309 16.21 -7.85 -13.11
N HIS A 310 16.16 -6.60 -12.71
CA HIS A 310 16.76 -5.50 -13.44
C HIS A 310 18.31 -5.52 -13.35
N PRO A 311 19.04 -5.32 -14.47
CA PRO A 311 20.51 -5.40 -14.51
C PRO A 311 21.23 -4.40 -13.61
N GLY A 312 20.56 -3.28 -13.28
CA GLY A 312 21.08 -2.23 -12.44
C GLY A 312 21.24 -2.60 -10.95
N ARG A 313 20.88 -3.82 -10.51
CA ARG A 313 21.09 -4.33 -9.13
C ARG A 313 20.73 -3.32 -8.05
N PHE A 314 19.51 -2.81 -8.13
CA PHE A 314 18.96 -1.90 -7.12
C PHE A 314 18.58 -2.70 -5.86
N VAL A 315 18.41 -2.01 -4.74
CA VAL A 315 17.88 -2.66 -3.52
C VAL A 315 16.43 -3.05 -3.78
N GLU A 316 16.09 -4.33 -3.65
CA GLU A 316 14.72 -4.82 -3.85
C GLU A 316 13.78 -4.18 -2.81
N PRO A 317 12.69 -3.50 -3.23
CA PRO A 317 11.77 -2.87 -2.30
C PRO A 317 10.87 -3.92 -1.63
N GLU A 318 10.44 -3.63 -0.42
CA GLU A 318 9.33 -4.36 0.20
C GLU A 318 8.05 -4.18 -0.63
N SER A 319 7.14 -5.16 -0.59
CA SER A 319 5.96 -5.18 -1.45
C SER A 319 4.69 -5.61 -0.73
N HIS A 320 3.58 -4.95 -1.08
CA HIS A 320 2.22 -5.32 -0.67
C HIS A 320 1.63 -6.45 -1.53
N GLN A 321 2.40 -7.03 -2.46
CA GLN A 321 2.04 -8.18 -3.30
C GLN A 321 0.80 -8.03 -4.20
N LYS A 322 0.27 -6.81 -4.41
CA LYS A 322 -0.85 -6.60 -5.35
C LYS A 322 -0.33 -6.49 -6.76
N SER A 323 -1.09 -7.08 -7.68
CA SER A 323 -0.91 -6.94 -9.13
C SER A 323 -1.84 -5.85 -9.64
N TYR A 324 -1.30 -4.86 -10.33
CA TYR A 324 -2.07 -3.82 -11.00
C TYR A 324 -2.11 -4.12 -12.49
N LEU A 325 -3.32 -4.25 -13.04
CA LEU A 325 -3.53 -4.55 -14.46
C LEU A 325 -3.16 -3.38 -15.36
N THR A 326 -3.23 -2.16 -14.82
CA THR A 326 -2.80 -0.91 -15.46
C THR A 326 -1.28 -0.72 -15.47
N TRP A 327 -0.51 -1.58 -14.78
CA TRP A 327 0.94 -1.49 -14.74
C TRP A 327 1.55 -1.80 -16.12
N ARG A 328 2.43 -0.92 -16.59
CA ARG A 328 3.18 -1.12 -17.84
C ARG A 328 4.66 -0.78 -17.67
N PRO A 329 5.56 -1.42 -18.45
CA PRO A 329 6.94 -0.96 -18.56
C PRO A 329 7.02 0.35 -19.36
N ILE A 330 8.18 1.00 -19.34
CA ILE A 330 8.46 2.18 -20.17
C ILE A 330 8.38 1.81 -21.65
N ASP A 331 7.70 2.64 -22.45
CA ASP A 331 7.66 2.48 -23.90
C ASP A 331 9.05 2.63 -24.53
N LEU A 332 9.33 1.79 -25.51
CA LEU A 332 10.53 1.89 -26.33
C LEU A 332 10.07 2.11 -27.78
N PRO A 333 10.00 3.37 -28.26
CA PRO A 333 9.46 3.68 -29.59
C PRO A 333 10.21 2.99 -30.74
N GLU A 334 11.53 2.81 -30.58
CA GLU A 334 12.39 2.10 -31.52
C GLU A 334 12.26 0.56 -31.40
N GLY A 335 11.44 0.08 -30.47
CA GLY A 335 11.19 -1.33 -30.21
C GLY A 335 12.49 -2.11 -30.06
N GLY A 336 12.64 -3.13 -30.91
CA GLY A 336 13.80 -4.02 -30.90
C GLY A 336 15.15 -3.37 -31.23
N GLU A 337 15.14 -2.19 -31.84
CA GLU A 337 16.36 -1.45 -32.20
C GLU A 337 16.90 -0.60 -31.04
N SER A 338 16.07 -0.34 -30.02
CA SER A 338 16.49 0.42 -28.84
C SER A 338 17.62 -0.28 -28.10
N GLN A 339 18.65 0.46 -27.69
CA GLN A 339 19.72 -0.06 -26.83
C GLN A 339 19.22 -0.65 -25.50
N HIS A 340 18.04 -0.23 -25.03
CA HIS A 340 17.45 -0.68 -23.76
C HIS A 340 16.55 -1.92 -23.93
N TRP A 341 16.25 -2.31 -25.18
CA TRP A 341 15.39 -3.44 -25.48
C TRP A 341 15.88 -4.78 -24.91
N PRO A 342 17.18 -5.15 -25.02
CA PRO A 342 17.64 -6.44 -24.50
C PRO A 342 17.42 -6.58 -22.99
N ASP A 343 17.65 -5.50 -22.24
CA ASP A 343 17.49 -5.47 -20.80
C ASP A 343 16.00 -5.52 -20.41
N GLN A 344 15.17 -4.67 -21.03
CA GLN A 344 13.73 -4.65 -20.76
C GLN A 344 13.09 -6.00 -21.11
N ARG A 345 13.40 -6.58 -22.28
CA ARG A 345 12.90 -7.89 -22.71
C ARG A 345 13.29 -8.98 -21.71
N ARG A 346 14.53 -8.99 -21.22
CA ARG A 346 14.99 -9.97 -20.23
C ARG A 346 14.23 -9.83 -18.91
N VAL A 347 14.05 -8.61 -18.42
CA VAL A 347 13.28 -8.34 -17.19
C VAL A 347 11.84 -8.82 -17.33
N LEU A 348 11.16 -8.43 -18.41
CA LEU A 348 9.77 -8.82 -18.66
C LEU A 348 9.59 -10.34 -18.81
N ALA A 349 10.53 -11.01 -19.49
CA ALA A 349 10.51 -12.48 -19.61
C ALA A 349 10.63 -13.16 -18.24
N ASN A 350 11.50 -12.65 -17.36
CA ASN A 350 11.65 -13.18 -15.99
C ASN A 350 10.42 -12.89 -15.11
N ILE A 351 9.84 -11.68 -15.21
CA ILE A 351 8.58 -11.35 -14.53
C ILE A 351 7.47 -12.30 -15.00
N SER A 352 7.32 -12.48 -16.30
CA SER A 352 6.32 -13.40 -16.88
C SER A 352 6.50 -14.82 -16.35
N LYS A 353 7.73 -15.30 -16.23
CA LYS A 353 8.03 -16.62 -15.68
C LYS A 353 7.65 -16.73 -14.20
N GLU A 354 8.03 -15.75 -13.37
CA GLU A 354 7.69 -15.74 -11.94
C GLU A 354 6.18 -15.69 -11.72
N LEU A 355 5.46 -14.84 -12.46
CA LEU A 355 3.99 -14.79 -12.41
C LEU A 355 3.37 -16.11 -12.85
N SER A 356 3.94 -16.76 -13.88
CA SER A 356 3.48 -18.07 -14.33
C SER A 356 3.62 -19.13 -13.24
N ASN A 357 4.77 -19.15 -12.55
CA ASN A 357 5.00 -20.07 -11.43
C ASN A 357 4.00 -19.83 -10.28
N LEU A 358 3.71 -18.57 -9.94
CA LEU A 358 2.75 -18.24 -8.88
C LEU A 358 1.33 -18.71 -9.23
N VAL A 359 0.89 -18.49 -10.47
CA VAL A 359 -0.43 -18.96 -10.93
C VAL A 359 -0.47 -20.49 -10.99
N GLU A 360 0.61 -21.13 -11.44
CA GLU A 360 0.74 -22.59 -11.43
C GLU A 360 0.62 -23.16 -10.01
N GLU A 361 1.34 -22.60 -9.04
CA GLU A 361 1.26 -22.99 -7.63
C GLU A 361 -0.15 -22.79 -7.08
N GLN A 362 -0.82 -21.68 -7.42
CA GLN A 362 -2.19 -21.43 -6.99
C GLN A 362 -3.18 -22.45 -7.56
N ILE A 363 -3.03 -22.83 -8.84
CA ILE A 363 -3.87 -23.85 -9.48
C ILE A 363 -3.62 -25.22 -8.82
N ILE A 364 -2.36 -25.60 -8.62
CA ILE A 364 -1.99 -26.91 -8.05
C ILE A 364 -2.48 -27.04 -6.60
N SER A 365 -2.30 -25.98 -5.81
CA SER A 365 -2.70 -25.95 -4.41
C SER A 365 -4.19 -25.69 -4.21
N GLN A 366 -4.93 -25.38 -5.28
CA GLN A 366 -6.32 -24.93 -5.25
C GLN A 366 -6.55 -23.80 -4.24
N GLN A 367 -5.51 -22.97 -4.03
CA GLN A 367 -5.55 -21.89 -3.05
C GLN A 367 -6.46 -20.75 -3.53
N GLN A 368 -7.27 -20.26 -2.59
CA GLN A 368 -8.00 -19.03 -2.80
C GLN A 368 -7.02 -17.84 -2.96
N PRO A 369 -7.42 -16.77 -3.67
CA PRO A 369 -6.62 -15.56 -3.76
C PRO A 369 -6.17 -15.08 -2.38
N ALA A 370 -4.92 -14.63 -2.28
CA ALA A 370 -4.38 -14.11 -1.04
C ALA A 370 -5.30 -13.00 -0.48
N PRO A 371 -5.56 -12.96 0.84
CA PRO A 371 -6.37 -11.92 1.44
C PRO A 371 -5.85 -10.53 1.06
N TRP A 372 -6.74 -9.62 0.70
CA TRP A 372 -6.39 -8.23 0.40
C TRP A 372 -5.61 -7.60 1.57
N GLN A 373 -4.47 -6.98 1.25
CA GLN A 373 -3.66 -6.20 2.19
C GLN A 373 -3.66 -4.72 1.77
N PRO A 374 -3.66 -3.74 2.69
CA PRO A 374 -3.52 -2.34 2.31
C PRO A 374 -2.16 -2.08 1.62
N ASP A 375 -2.13 -1.18 0.65
CA ASP A 375 -0.91 -0.79 -0.09
C ASP A 375 0.01 0.15 0.73
N SER A 376 -0.57 0.75 1.78
CA SER A 376 0.07 1.72 2.66
C SER A 376 0.25 1.10 4.04
N VAL A 377 1.49 1.06 4.53
CA VAL A 377 1.77 0.59 5.89
C VAL A 377 1.57 1.76 6.84
N THR A 378 0.53 1.67 7.66
CA THR A 378 0.44 2.52 8.83
C THR A 378 1.23 1.83 9.93
N ASN A 379 2.35 2.40 10.37
CA ASN A 379 3.23 1.84 11.41
C ASN A 379 2.53 1.68 12.79
N ILE A 380 1.20 1.64 12.85
CA ILE A 380 0.42 1.10 13.96
C ILE A 380 0.82 -0.37 14.23
N THR A 381 1.20 -1.13 13.19
CA THR A 381 1.46 -2.58 13.29
C THR A 381 2.93 -2.98 13.44
N ALA A 382 3.87 -2.04 13.52
CA ALA A 382 5.31 -2.34 13.54
C ALA A 382 5.97 -1.90 14.85
N VAL A 383 5.64 -2.60 15.95
CA VAL A 383 6.53 -2.73 17.12
C VAL A 383 6.46 -4.19 17.61
N MET A 384 6.63 -5.16 16.73
CA MET A 384 7.02 -6.52 17.09
C MET A 384 7.73 -7.16 15.88
N GLY A 385 9.06 -7.11 15.88
CA GLY A 385 9.86 -7.87 14.90
C GLY A 385 10.66 -7.04 13.88
N SER A 386 11.39 -6.01 14.31
CA SER A 386 12.70 -5.74 13.69
C SER A 386 13.60 -5.02 14.70
N VAL A 387 14.87 -5.42 14.64
CA VAL A 387 15.94 -5.27 15.62
C VAL A 387 16.00 -3.92 16.36
N SER A 388 16.05 -4.01 17.68
CA SER A 388 16.32 -2.92 18.61
C SER A 388 17.60 -2.14 18.26
N LEU A 389 17.46 -0.82 18.12
CA LEU A 389 18.44 0.09 18.71
C LEU A 389 17.88 0.55 20.05
N SER A 390 18.33 -0.17 21.09
CA SER A 390 18.23 0.11 22.53
C SER A 390 16.84 0.42 23.11
N GLU A 391 16.12 -0.63 23.49
CA GLU A 391 15.48 -0.70 24.82
C GLU A 391 15.84 -2.07 25.42
N GLY A 392 16.33 -2.07 26.65
CA GLY A 392 17.00 -3.22 27.27
C GLY A 392 16.05 -4.15 28.05
N GLY A 393 16.43 -5.44 28.08
CA GLY A 393 15.98 -6.51 28.99
C GLY A 393 14.55 -7.00 28.74
N GLU A 394 14.19 -8.27 28.67
CA GLU A 394 14.82 -9.52 29.11
C GLU A 394 14.26 -10.71 28.28
N ALA A 395 14.78 -11.90 28.59
CA ALA A 395 14.85 -13.12 27.80
C ALA A 395 13.53 -13.78 27.34
N PHE A 396 13.63 -14.40 26.17
CA PHE A 396 12.70 -15.37 25.57
C PHE A 396 12.82 -16.74 26.25
N GLU A 397 11.70 -17.44 26.38
CA GLU A 397 11.65 -18.91 26.29
C GLU A 397 10.61 -19.31 25.26
N SER A 398 11.06 -20.05 24.24
CA SER A 398 10.29 -20.55 23.11
C SER A 398 9.54 -21.84 23.49
N GLY A 399 8.32 -21.98 22.98
CA GLY A 399 7.54 -23.22 23.08
C GLY A 399 6.82 -23.48 21.77
N ASP A 400 7.32 -24.47 21.04
CA ASP A 400 6.84 -24.92 19.74
C ASP A 400 5.49 -25.65 19.86
N GLY A 401 4.59 -25.45 18.90
CA GLY A 401 3.30 -26.13 18.85
C GLY A 401 2.69 -26.14 17.45
N GLN A 402 2.98 -27.20 16.69
CA GLN A 402 2.30 -27.55 15.46
C GLN A 402 0.84 -27.88 15.71
N SER A 403 -0.06 -27.45 14.82
CA SER A 403 -1.26 -28.23 14.52
C SER A 403 -1.77 -28.00 13.10
N ASN A 404 -1.82 -29.12 12.39
CA ASN A 404 -2.59 -29.34 11.16
C ASN A 404 -4.08 -29.15 11.44
N VAL A 405 -4.81 -28.47 10.56
CA VAL A 405 -6.20 -28.83 10.27
C VAL A 405 -6.51 -28.60 8.80
N THR A 406 -7.15 -29.62 8.25
CA THR A 406 -7.57 -29.90 6.88
C THR A 406 -8.89 -29.24 6.51
N ASP A 407 -9.02 -29.03 5.19
CA ASP A 407 -10.21 -29.15 4.35
C ASP A 407 -11.33 -28.10 4.35
N SER A 408 -11.44 -27.55 3.14
CA SER A 408 -12.61 -27.51 2.26
C SER A 408 -13.71 -26.47 2.46
N ASP A 409 -14.02 -25.90 1.29
CA ASP A 409 -15.27 -25.27 0.87
C ASP A 409 -15.58 -23.88 1.41
N SER A 410 -15.29 -22.87 0.58
CA SER A 410 -16.38 -22.17 -0.14
C SER A 410 -15.80 -21.11 -1.09
N LEU A 411 -15.83 -21.46 -2.38
CA LEU A 411 -15.65 -20.56 -3.52
C LEU A 411 -17.00 -19.90 -3.81
N ALA A 412 -17.07 -18.57 -3.69
CA ALA A 412 -18.23 -17.83 -4.15
C ALA A 412 -17.94 -16.32 -4.32
N HIS A 413 -17.85 -15.94 -5.60
CA HIS A 413 -18.21 -14.63 -6.18
C HIS A 413 -17.12 -13.57 -6.33
N LEU A 414 -16.52 -13.59 -7.52
CA LEU A 414 -16.41 -12.40 -8.38
C LEU A 414 -17.77 -12.17 -9.06
N ASN A 415 -18.13 -10.90 -9.24
CA ASN A 415 -19.41 -10.37 -9.72
C ASN A 415 -20.56 -10.49 -8.71
N ASP A 416 -20.91 -9.35 -8.13
CA ASP A 416 -22.27 -8.82 -8.17
C ASP A 416 -22.17 -7.30 -7.98
N ASP A 417 -22.23 -6.60 -9.10
CA ASP A 417 -22.81 -5.26 -9.19
C ASP A 417 -24.32 -5.50 -9.21
N GLU A 418 -25.08 -4.93 -8.27
CA GLU A 418 -26.43 -4.46 -8.55
C GLU A 418 -26.98 -3.59 -7.40
N THR A 419 -27.37 -2.38 -7.82
CA THR A 419 -28.64 -1.70 -7.55
C THR A 419 -28.99 -1.31 -6.11
N ILE A 420 -28.80 -0.02 -5.81
CA ILE A 420 -29.73 0.72 -4.95
C ILE A 420 -30.38 1.81 -5.81
N ASP A 421 -31.64 1.57 -6.13
CA ASP A 421 -32.59 2.58 -6.55
C ASP A 421 -32.75 3.61 -5.42
N ASN A 422 -32.35 4.86 -5.68
CA ASN A 422 -33.05 6.04 -5.20
C ASN A 422 -32.63 7.24 -6.06
N THR A 423 -33.61 7.76 -6.76
CA THR A 423 -33.71 9.10 -7.35
C THR A 423 -33.08 10.18 -6.48
N ASP A 424 -32.04 10.84 -6.98
CA ASP A 424 -32.03 12.29 -7.27
C ASP A 424 -30.65 12.68 -7.86
N ASP A 425 -30.70 13.47 -8.93
CA ASP A 425 -29.58 14.00 -9.71
C ASP A 425 -28.41 14.53 -8.86
N ASP A 426 -27.23 13.94 -8.99
CA ASP A 426 -26.03 14.70 -9.40
C ASP A 426 -24.96 13.74 -9.99
N SER A 427 -24.36 14.21 -11.07
CA SER A 427 -23.32 13.60 -11.91
C SER A 427 -22.34 12.62 -11.23
N GLY A 428 -22.33 11.37 -11.74
CA GLY A 428 -21.51 10.27 -11.25
C GLY A 428 -20.14 10.18 -11.93
N ASP A 429 -19.08 10.28 -11.11
CA ASP A 429 -17.73 9.83 -11.43
C ASP A 429 -17.52 8.41 -10.87
N SER A 430 -17.13 7.47 -11.73
CA SER A 430 -16.82 6.09 -11.37
C SER A 430 -15.56 6.00 -10.50
N TYR A 431 -15.66 5.23 -9.42
CA TYR A 431 -14.66 5.14 -8.37
C TYR A 431 -13.51 4.19 -8.75
N GLU A 432 -12.51 4.70 -9.46
CA GLU A 432 -11.18 4.07 -9.47
C GLU A 432 -10.37 4.53 -8.24
N GLU A 433 -9.91 3.59 -7.42
CA GLU A 433 -8.93 3.83 -6.35
C GLU A 433 -7.54 4.17 -6.91
N SER A 434 -7.42 5.32 -7.58
CA SER A 434 -6.13 5.96 -7.84
C SER A 434 -5.66 6.65 -6.55
N ASP A 435 -5.05 5.86 -5.67
CA ASP A 435 -4.72 6.28 -4.31
C ASP A 435 -3.27 6.81 -4.18
N GLY A 436 -2.62 7.15 -5.30
CA GLY A 436 -1.20 7.49 -5.41
C GLY A 436 -0.89 8.67 -6.35
N GLY A 437 -1.26 9.87 -5.94
CA GLY A 437 -0.83 11.11 -6.59
C GLY A 437 -1.68 12.27 -6.09
N VAL A 438 -1.05 13.38 -5.69
CA VAL A 438 -1.79 14.64 -5.58
C VAL A 438 -1.93 15.16 -7.01
N GLY A 439 -2.82 14.56 -7.78
CA GLY A 439 -3.34 15.17 -8.99
C GLY A 439 -4.21 16.34 -8.55
N LEU A 440 -3.61 17.52 -8.46
CA LEU A 440 -4.39 18.75 -8.49
C LEU A 440 -4.77 18.92 -9.96
N GLY A 441 -6.07 18.81 -10.24
CA GLY A 441 -6.62 19.39 -11.47
C GLY A 441 -6.28 20.88 -11.50
N ASP A 442 -6.11 21.40 -12.71
CA ASP A 442 -5.63 22.75 -13.03
C ASP A 442 -6.21 23.88 -12.15
#